data_AF-A0ABC8CQB6-F1
#
_entry.id   AF-A0ABC8CQB6-F1
#
_cell.length_a   1.000
_cell.length_b   1.000
_cell.length_c   1.000
_cell.angle_alpha   90.00
_cell.angle_beta   90.00
_cell.angle_gamma   90.00
#
_symmetry.space_group_name_H-M   'P 1'
#
loop_
_entity.id
_entity.type
_entity.pdbx_description
1 polymer ?
#
loop_
_entity_poly.entity_id
_entity_poly.type
_entity_poly.pdbx_seq_one_letter_code
_entity_poly.pdbx_strand_id
1 'polypeptide(L)'
;MHVIRKAGNASAHDSKPVPPEQAERIVRHLFDVLVRVAKRFSTKPLPPVAPFDVAILRAAPKQAAQSRQQLLALQRELDRLAAESDGFRLQLSEAEAAQLALERELAEQAREKAAAQETADDALREAREARERVKHLEAELRERYLEQQEAVRASEEASAVDLPPLARSEADTRRDIIDPMLADAGFSVAGGNLTVEYPIEDLYIDYVAWGTDGQPLAIIEAKKTERSINDGRVQAEDYAEALGRKFGRVPLVFYTNGHDVRFWDRDAELPGGYCYEARQVEEYPTAAAMEELIRRRGKRQPLETTEISDIAARPYQQQMLRAVSERFAAGHRRALLVMATGTGKTRVSISLVKMLMEAGWVRNVLFLADR
;
A
#
# COMPACT_ATOMS: atom_id res chain seq x y z
N MET A 1 -6.71 6.64 12.66
CA MET A 1 -7.71 6.31 11.62
C MET A 1 -8.55 5.08 11.95
N HIS A 2 -8.00 4.01 12.52
CA HIS A 2 -8.73 2.76 12.81
C HIS A 2 -10.04 2.94 13.62
N VAL A 3 -10.03 3.74 14.70
CA VAL A 3 -11.23 4.00 15.53
C VAL A 3 -12.35 4.70 14.74
N ILE A 4 -12.00 5.71 13.93
CA ILE A 4 -12.96 6.46 13.09
C ILE A 4 -13.55 5.54 12.02
N ARG A 5 -12.70 4.73 11.36
CA ARG A 5 -13.12 3.77 10.33
C ARG A 5 -14.05 2.69 10.89
N LYS A 6 -13.68 2.04 12.00
CA LYS A 6 -14.48 0.96 12.61
C LYS A 6 -15.84 1.48 13.08
N ALA A 7 -15.87 2.65 13.70
CA ALA A 7 -17.12 3.29 14.08
C ALA A 7 -17.95 3.72 12.86
N GLY A 8 -17.35 4.31 11.83
CA GLY A 8 -18.04 4.66 10.59
C GLY A 8 -18.65 3.44 9.89
N ASN A 9 -17.89 2.34 9.80
CA ASN A 9 -18.37 1.08 9.24
C ASN A 9 -19.51 0.48 10.08
N ALA A 10 -19.38 0.49 11.42
CA ALA A 10 -20.45 0.03 12.30
C ALA A 10 -21.72 0.87 12.13
N SER A 11 -21.63 2.20 12.10
CA SER A 11 -22.78 3.09 11.89
C SER A 11 -23.42 2.99 10.51
N ALA A 12 -22.67 2.55 9.49
CA ALA A 12 -23.21 2.34 8.14
C ALA A 12 -24.01 1.03 8.01
N HIS A 13 -23.74 0.05 8.88
CA HIS A 13 -24.35 -1.28 8.85
C HIS A 13 -25.30 -1.57 10.02
N ASP A 14 -25.18 -0.85 11.13
CA ASP A 14 -26.04 -0.95 12.32
C ASP A 14 -26.98 0.26 12.38
N SER A 15 -28.25 0.02 12.71
CA SER A 15 -29.28 1.06 12.86
C SER A 15 -29.32 1.66 14.27
N LYS A 16 -28.51 1.14 15.20
CA LYS A 16 -28.42 1.66 16.56
C LYS A 16 -27.76 3.04 16.59
N PRO A 17 -28.30 4.00 17.36
CA PRO A 17 -27.65 5.29 17.57
C PRO A 17 -26.27 5.13 18.20
N VAL A 18 -25.29 5.90 17.73
CA VAL A 18 -23.95 5.94 18.33
C VAL A 18 -24.05 6.53 19.75
N PRO A 19 -23.60 5.83 20.80
CA PRO A 19 -23.59 6.37 22.16
C PRO A 19 -22.80 7.68 22.26
N PRO A 20 -23.24 8.66 23.07
CA PRO A 20 -22.57 9.96 23.19
C PRO A 20 -21.07 9.86 23.52
N GLU A 21 -20.68 8.95 24.41
CA GLU A 21 -19.26 8.71 24.77
C GLU A 21 -18.43 8.21 23.58
N GLN A 22 -19.01 7.33 22.75
CA GLN A 22 -18.38 6.83 21.54
C GLN A 22 -18.24 7.96 20.50
N ALA A 23 -19.26 8.82 20.36
CA ALA A 23 -19.22 9.98 19.49
C ALA A 23 -18.13 10.98 19.90
N GLU A 24 -18.03 11.33 21.19
CA GLU A 24 -16.97 12.21 21.71
C GLU A 24 -15.57 11.65 21.40
N ARG A 25 -15.38 10.34 21.56
CA ARG A 25 -14.11 9.66 21.26
C ARG A 25 -13.75 9.71 19.77
N ILE A 26 -14.73 9.50 18.89
CA ILE A 26 -14.52 9.56 17.42
C ILE A 26 -14.11 10.97 16.99
N VAL A 27 -14.82 11.99 17.47
CA VAL A 27 -14.54 13.39 17.09
C VAL A 27 -13.18 13.85 17.61
N ARG A 28 -12.78 13.43 18.82
CA ARG A 28 -11.44 13.68 19.35
C ARG A 28 -10.35 13.11 18.43
N HIS A 29 -10.47 11.85 18.03
CA HIS A 29 -9.49 11.24 17.11
C HIS A 29 -9.51 11.89 15.73
N LEU A 30 -10.66 12.37 15.26
CA LEU A 30 -10.75 13.10 14.00
C LEU A 30 -10.00 14.43 14.09
N PHE A 31 -10.15 15.17 15.18
CA PHE A 31 -9.39 16.39 15.44
C PHE A 31 -7.88 16.16 15.36
N ASP A 32 -7.37 15.11 16.01
CA ASP A 32 -5.92 14.78 15.98
C ASP A 32 -5.41 14.50 14.56
N VAL A 33 -6.20 13.78 13.76
CA VAL A 33 -5.87 13.50 12.35
C VAL A 33 -5.83 14.81 11.56
N LEU A 34 -6.82 15.68 11.72
CA LEU A 34 -6.89 16.96 11.00
C LEU A 34 -5.76 17.90 11.39
N VAL A 35 -5.40 17.98 12.67
CA VAL A 35 -4.24 18.76 13.14
C VAL A 35 -2.94 18.25 12.53
N ARG A 36 -2.77 16.92 12.43
CA ARG A 36 -1.59 16.31 11.80
C ARG A 36 -1.53 16.61 10.30
N VAL A 37 -2.64 16.48 9.60
CA VAL A 37 -2.75 16.83 8.17
C VAL A 37 -2.41 18.31 7.97
N ALA A 38 -3.00 19.19 8.77
CA ALA A 38 -2.72 20.61 8.70
C ALA A 38 -1.23 20.90 8.95
N LYS A 39 -0.63 20.33 10.00
CA LYS A 39 0.79 20.52 10.31
C LYS A 39 1.72 20.01 9.20
N ARG A 40 1.35 18.92 8.54
CA ARG A 40 2.19 18.28 7.52
C ARG A 40 2.08 18.94 6.15
N PHE A 41 0.90 19.44 5.79
CA PHE A 41 0.60 19.88 4.43
C PHE A 41 0.25 21.36 4.30
N SER A 42 0.11 22.10 5.42
CA SER A 42 -0.10 23.55 5.36
C SER A 42 1.16 24.26 4.86
N THR A 43 0.98 25.13 3.88
CA THR A 43 2.02 26.05 3.38
C THR A 43 2.20 27.28 4.27
N LYS A 44 1.34 27.46 5.28
CA LYS A 44 1.39 28.54 6.26
C LYS A 44 1.68 28.01 7.66
N PRO A 45 2.46 28.73 8.49
CA PRO A 45 2.67 28.36 9.88
C PRO A 45 1.34 28.35 10.63
N LEU A 46 1.06 27.23 11.30
CA LEU A 46 -0.15 27.10 12.09
C LEU A 46 0.01 27.80 13.44
N PRO A 47 -1.02 28.49 13.94
CA PRO A 47 -1.01 29.01 15.30
C PRO A 47 -0.93 27.84 16.32
N PRO A 48 -0.56 28.10 17.57
CA PRO A 48 -0.58 27.11 18.65
C PRO A 48 -1.95 26.43 18.71
N VAL A 49 -1.97 25.12 18.49
CA VAL A 49 -3.20 24.33 18.49
C VAL A 49 -3.54 23.99 19.94
N ALA A 50 -4.64 24.53 20.45
CA ALA A 50 -5.17 24.17 21.76
C ALA A 50 -5.60 22.69 21.79
N PRO A 51 -5.56 22.02 22.96
CA PRO A 51 -6.08 20.66 23.09
C PRO A 51 -7.58 20.60 22.77
N PHE A 52 -8.05 19.44 22.32
CA PHE A 52 -9.47 19.23 21.98
C PHE A 52 -10.39 19.49 23.18
N ASP A 53 -11.30 20.46 23.04
CA ASP A 53 -12.27 20.83 24.05
C ASP A 53 -13.64 20.16 23.79
N VAL A 54 -14.03 19.28 24.72
CA VAL A 54 -15.29 18.52 24.66
C VAL A 54 -16.51 19.42 24.88
N ALA A 55 -16.35 20.57 25.57
CA ALA A 55 -17.45 21.50 25.83
C ALA A 55 -18.04 22.08 24.53
N ILE A 56 -17.23 22.19 23.47
CA ILE A 56 -17.65 22.64 22.14
C ILE A 56 -18.71 21.70 21.53
N LEU A 57 -18.62 20.39 21.78
CA LEU A 57 -19.60 19.43 21.27
C LEU A 57 -20.97 19.58 21.94
N ARG A 58 -20.98 20.00 23.21
CA ARG A 58 -22.19 20.15 24.04
C ARG A 58 -22.84 21.52 23.89
N ALA A 59 -22.06 22.53 23.48
CA ALA A 59 -22.50 23.89 23.21
C ALA A 59 -22.59 24.20 21.71
N ALA A 60 -22.61 23.18 20.85
CA ALA A 60 -22.65 23.37 19.41
C ALA A 60 -23.86 24.26 19.05
N PRO A 61 -23.64 25.46 18.48
CA PRO A 61 -24.75 26.31 18.07
C PRO A 61 -25.57 25.52 17.07
N LYS A 62 -26.90 25.42 17.29
CA LYS A 62 -27.81 24.88 16.29
C LYS A 62 -27.53 25.62 14.99
N GLN A 63 -27.04 24.92 13.97
CA GLN A 63 -26.90 25.49 12.63
C GLN A 63 -28.26 26.09 12.28
N ALA A 64 -28.29 27.41 12.08
CA ALA A 64 -29.49 28.08 11.65
C ALA A 64 -29.94 27.39 10.35
N ALA A 65 -31.17 26.88 10.34
CA ALA A 65 -31.73 26.28 9.15
C ALA A 65 -31.64 27.31 8.03
N GLN A 66 -30.79 27.05 7.04
CA GLN A 66 -30.66 27.93 5.88
C GLN A 66 -32.03 28.04 5.23
N SER A 67 -32.45 29.27 4.94
CA SER A 67 -33.76 29.48 4.35
C SER A 67 -33.82 28.79 2.99
N ARG A 68 -35.00 28.33 2.57
CA ARG A 68 -35.19 27.69 1.27
C ARG A 68 -34.65 28.54 0.10
N GLN A 69 -34.63 29.87 0.24
CA GLN A 69 -34.02 30.80 -0.72
C GLN A 69 -32.49 30.72 -0.75
N GLN A 70 -31.82 30.57 0.41
CA GLN A 70 -30.37 30.40 0.49
C GLN A 70 -29.93 29.06 -0.11
N LEU A 71 -30.69 27.99 0.13
CA LEU A 71 -30.43 26.67 -0.49
C LEU A 71 -30.60 26.70 -2.01
N LEU A 72 -31.63 27.40 -2.52
CA LEU A 72 -31.83 27.58 -3.95
C LEU A 72 -30.74 28.45 -4.60
N ALA A 73 -30.21 29.44 -3.89
CA ALA A 73 -29.08 30.24 -4.35
C ALA A 73 -27.79 29.41 -4.44
N LEU A 74 -27.49 28.63 -3.40
CA LEU A 74 -26.36 27.69 -3.39
C LEU A 74 -26.48 26.63 -4.49
N GLN A 75 -27.68 26.10 -4.72
CA GLN A 75 -27.91 25.11 -5.77
C GLN A 75 -27.62 25.68 -7.16
N ARG A 76 -28.04 26.91 -7.43
CA ARG A 76 -27.74 27.60 -8.71
C ARG A 76 -26.25 27.88 -8.88
N GLU A 77 -25.56 28.18 -7.78
CA GLU A 77 -24.12 28.39 -7.80
C GLU A 77 -23.36 27.07 -8.06
N LEU A 78 -23.81 25.96 -7.46
CA LEU A 78 -23.29 24.62 -7.75
C LEU A 78 -23.53 24.19 -9.20
N ASP A 79 -24.73 24.43 -9.74
CA ASP A 79 -25.06 24.10 -11.13
C ASP A 79 -24.21 24.92 -12.12
N ARG A 80 -23.91 26.19 -11.78
CA ARG A 80 -23.00 27.04 -12.56
C ARG A 80 -21.56 26.51 -12.51
N LEU A 81 -21.06 26.18 -11.33
CA LEU A 81 -19.70 25.63 -11.17
C LEU A 81 -19.54 24.26 -11.85
N ALA A 82 -20.59 23.44 -11.84
CA ALA A 82 -20.62 22.17 -12.58
C ALA A 82 -20.52 22.39 -14.10
N ALA A 83 -21.27 23.35 -14.65
CA ALA A 83 -21.20 23.71 -16.06
C ALA A 83 -19.83 24.29 -16.46
N GLU A 84 -19.23 25.13 -15.61
CA GLU A 84 -17.86 25.63 -15.81
C GLU A 84 -16.84 24.47 -15.76
N SER A 85 -17.00 23.51 -14.84
CA SER A 85 -16.14 22.32 -14.74
C SER A 85 -16.25 21.41 -15.96
N ASP A 86 -17.44 21.22 -16.52
CA ASP A 86 -17.62 20.42 -17.74
C ASP A 86 -16.98 21.09 -18.96
N GLY A 87 -17.01 22.43 -19.03
CA GLY A 87 -16.27 23.21 -20.03
C GLY A 87 -14.76 23.00 -19.92
N PHE A 88 -14.19 23.03 -18.71
CA PHE A 88 -12.78 22.73 -18.49
C PHE A 88 -12.40 21.28 -18.84
N ARG A 89 -13.29 20.30 -18.58
CA ARG A 89 -13.07 18.90 -18.98
C ARG A 89 -13.03 18.72 -20.50
N LEU A 90 -13.86 19.45 -21.23
CA LEU A 90 -13.84 19.43 -22.69
C LEU A 90 -12.53 20.03 -23.24
N GLN A 91 -12.11 21.18 -22.70
CA GLN A 91 -10.82 21.79 -23.05
C GLN A 91 -9.63 20.88 -22.73
N LEU A 92 -9.67 20.16 -21.61
CA LEU A 92 -8.64 19.19 -21.25
C LEU A 92 -8.61 18.01 -22.22
N SER A 93 -9.78 17.48 -22.63
CA SER A 93 -9.87 16.41 -23.62
C SER A 93 -9.37 16.83 -25.00
N GLU A 94 -9.62 18.08 -25.41
CA GLU A 94 -9.09 18.64 -26.66
C GLU A 94 -7.56 18.80 -26.59
N ALA A 95 -7.03 19.25 -25.45
CA ALA A 95 -5.59 19.35 -25.21
C ALA A 95 -4.90 17.97 -25.18
N GLU A 96 -5.50 16.96 -24.54
CA GLU A 96 -4.99 15.58 -24.52
C GLU A 96 -5.00 14.95 -25.93
N ALA A 97 -6.04 15.22 -26.73
CA ALA A 97 -6.09 14.77 -28.12
C ALA A 97 -5.01 15.45 -28.99
N ALA A 98 -4.77 16.74 -28.79
CA ALA A 98 -3.69 17.47 -29.44
C ALA A 98 -2.30 16.97 -29.02
N GLN A 99 -2.13 16.66 -27.73
CA GLN A 99 -0.88 16.10 -27.19
C GLN A 99 -0.62 14.70 -27.77
N LEU A 100 -1.64 13.84 -27.86
CA LEU A 100 -1.51 12.51 -28.47
C LEU A 100 -1.19 12.59 -29.97
N ALA A 101 -1.74 13.59 -30.68
CA ALA A 101 -1.40 13.84 -32.08
C ALA A 101 0.08 14.26 -32.23
N LEU A 102 0.55 15.16 -31.36
CA LEU A 102 1.96 15.57 -31.31
C LEU A 102 2.89 14.40 -30.94
N GLU A 103 2.50 13.55 -29.99
CA GLU A 103 3.27 12.35 -29.60
C GLU A 103 3.36 11.33 -30.74
N ARG A 104 2.31 11.18 -31.56
CA ARG A 104 2.35 10.33 -32.77
C ARG A 104 3.29 10.89 -33.82
N GLU A 105 3.25 12.20 -34.05
CA GLU A 105 4.16 12.89 -34.97
C GLU A 105 5.62 12.76 -34.51
N LEU A 106 5.89 12.94 -33.20
CA LEU A 106 7.20 12.72 -32.60
C LEU A 106 7.65 11.24 -32.68
N ALA A 107 6.72 10.29 -32.55
CA ALA A 107 7.02 8.86 -32.68
C ALA A 107 7.34 8.46 -34.13
N GLU A 108 6.69 9.09 -35.12
CA GLU A 108 7.03 8.94 -36.54
C GLU A 108 8.40 9.54 -36.84
N GLN A 109 8.70 10.76 -36.33
CA GLN A 109 10.03 11.35 -36.41
C GLN A 109 11.11 10.50 -35.70
N ALA A 110 10.75 9.82 -34.60
CA ALA A 110 11.64 8.90 -33.90
C ALA A 110 11.91 7.61 -34.70
N ARG A 111 10.93 7.11 -35.47
CA ARG A 111 11.11 5.98 -36.40
C ARG A 111 11.98 6.37 -37.60
N GLU A 112 11.85 7.59 -38.10
CA GLU A 112 12.75 8.13 -39.12
C GLU A 112 14.18 8.28 -38.60
N LYS A 113 14.36 8.69 -37.33
CA LYS A 113 15.68 8.69 -36.65
C LYS A 113 16.22 7.28 -36.40
N ALA A 114 15.37 6.28 -36.19
CA ALA A 114 15.77 4.87 -36.09
C ALA A 114 16.16 4.25 -37.44
N ALA A 115 15.85 4.89 -38.57
CA ALA A 115 16.46 4.55 -39.86
C ALA A 115 17.86 5.19 -40.01
N ALA A 116 18.18 6.25 -39.26
CA ALA A 116 19.53 6.81 -39.17
C ALA A 116 20.50 5.98 -38.30
N GLN A 117 20.04 4.83 -37.79
CA GLN A 117 20.71 3.84 -36.93
C GLN A 117 21.88 3.09 -37.60
N GLU A 118 22.36 3.53 -38.77
CA GLU A 118 23.70 3.23 -39.28
C GLU A 118 24.78 4.05 -38.53
N THR A 119 24.37 5.12 -37.83
CA THR A 119 25.19 5.86 -36.85
C THR A 119 25.21 5.22 -35.44
N ALA A 120 24.52 4.09 -35.24
CA ALA A 120 24.35 3.46 -33.93
C ALA A 120 25.55 2.65 -33.43
N ASP A 121 26.52 2.32 -34.29
CA ASP A 121 27.73 1.60 -33.88
C ASP A 121 28.72 2.51 -33.10
N ASP A 122 28.76 3.80 -33.42
CA ASP A 122 29.56 4.79 -32.68
C ASP A 122 28.89 5.16 -31.33
N ALA A 123 27.55 5.26 -31.32
CA ALA A 123 26.78 5.50 -30.09
C ALA A 123 26.86 4.32 -29.10
N LEU A 124 27.01 3.07 -29.58
CA LEU A 124 27.16 1.89 -28.72
C LEU A 124 28.51 1.89 -27.97
N ARG A 125 29.56 2.45 -28.59
CA ARG A 125 30.88 2.63 -27.97
C ARG A 125 30.84 3.74 -26.91
N GLU A 126 30.20 4.87 -27.24
CA GLU A 126 30.02 5.98 -26.31
C GLU A 126 29.10 5.61 -25.13
N ALA A 127 28.06 4.79 -25.37
CA ALA A 127 27.17 4.26 -24.34
C ALA A 127 27.87 3.25 -23.41
N ARG A 128 28.86 2.47 -23.89
CA ARG A 128 29.68 1.60 -23.03
C ARG A 128 30.58 2.41 -22.10
N GLU A 129 31.21 3.45 -22.62
CA GLU A 129 32.03 4.38 -21.83
C GLU A 129 31.17 5.21 -20.87
N ALA A 130 29.95 5.59 -21.26
CA ALA A 130 28.99 6.25 -20.38
C ALA A 130 28.47 5.30 -19.28
N ARG A 131 28.26 4.01 -19.57
CA ARG A 131 27.79 3.01 -18.60
C ARG A 131 28.83 2.68 -17.53
N GLU A 132 30.11 2.65 -17.90
CA GLU A 132 31.21 2.53 -16.93
C GLU A 132 31.40 3.82 -16.12
N ARG A 133 31.22 5.00 -16.74
CA ARG A 133 31.16 6.28 -16.01
C ARG A 133 29.97 6.34 -15.05
N VAL A 134 28.79 5.84 -15.43
CA VAL A 134 27.62 5.76 -14.55
C VAL A 134 27.85 4.79 -13.41
N LYS A 135 28.47 3.62 -13.63
CA LYS A 135 28.85 2.72 -12.51
C LYS A 135 29.83 3.36 -11.54
N HIS A 136 30.81 4.10 -12.06
CA HIS A 136 31.77 4.82 -11.22
C HIS A 136 31.09 5.95 -10.43
N LEU A 137 30.22 6.72 -11.09
CA LEU A 137 29.43 7.75 -10.43
C LEU A 137 28.40 7.17 -9.45
N GLU A 138 27.84 5.99 -9.71
CA GLU A 138 26.95 5.26 -8.80
C GLU A 138 27.73 4.75 -7.58
N ALA A 139 28.97 4.28 -7.76
CA ALA A 139 29.83 3.91 -6.64
C ALA A 139 30.22 5.14 -5.80
N GLU A 140 30.62 6.24 -6.43
CA GLU A 140 30.90 7.52 -5.75
C GLU A 140 29.64 8.11 -5.09
N LEU A 141 28.47 8.02 -5.73
CA LEU A 141 27.20 8.45 -5.14
C LEU A 141 26.80 7.54 -3.99
N ARG A 142 27.13 6.25 -4.03
CA ARG A 142 26.85 5.31 -2.95
C ARG A 142 27.77 5.55 -1.76
N GLU A 143 29.05 5.86 -1.98
CA GLU A 143 29.95 6.34 -0.93
C GLU A 143 29.48 7.67 -0.36
N ARG A 144 29.17 8.67 -1.20
CA ARG A 144 28.60 9.95 -0.73
C ARG A 144 27.25 9.80 -0.05
N TYR A 145 26.44 8.81 -0.43
CA TYR A 145 25.16 8.50 0.22
C TYR A 145 25.38 7.86 1.59
N LEU A 146 26.38 6.99 1.73
CA LEU A 146 26.79 6.43 3.02
C LEU A 146 27.39 7.51 3.93
N GLU A 147 28.28 8.36 3.39
CA GLU A 147 28.82 9.52 4.10
C GLU A 147 27.73 10.54 4.47
N GLN A 148 26.76 10.80 3.57
CA GLN A 148 25.59 11.61 3.90
C GLN A 148 24.67 10.92 4.90
N GLN A 149 24.51 9.59 4.88
CA GLN A 149 23.74 8.87 5.90
C GLN A 149 24.44 8.94 7.26
N GLU A 150 25.76 8.86 7.30
CA GLU A 150 26.55 9.02 8.54
C GLU A 150 26.54 10.47 9.02
N ALA A 151 26.63 11.45 8.11
CA ALA A 151 26.50 12.87 8.43
C ALA A 151 25.06 13.27 8.81
N VAL A 152 24.04 12.64 8.22
CA VAL A 152 22.63 12.77 8.61
C VAL A 152 22.39 12.06 9.94
N ARG A 153 22.96 10.88 10.21
CA ARG A 153 22.94 10.25 11.54
C ARG A 153 23.61 11.14 12.59
N ALA A 154 24.80 11.66 12.32
CA ALA A 154 25.52 12.56 13.21
C ALA A 154 24.78 13.90 13.39
N SER A 155 24.10 14.39 12.34
CA SER A 155 23.25 15.58 12.36
C SER A 155 21.89 15.31 13.02
N GLU A 156 21.33 14.11 12.97
CA GLU A 156 20.10 13.68 13.65
C GLU A 156 20.37 13.39 15.13
N GLU A 157 21.56 12.89 15.47
CA GLU A 157 22.07 12.78 16.84
C GLU A 157 22.40 14.17 17.43
N ALA A 158 22.89 15.11 16.62
CA ALA A 158 23.19 16.49 17.04
C ALA A 158 21.97 17.45 16.95
N SER A 159 21.00 17.17 16.08
CA SER A 159 19.74 17.91 15.88
C SER A 159 18.54 17.11 16.39
N ALA A 160 18.77 16.20 17.33
CA ALA A 160 17.73 15.69 18.20
C ALA A 160 17.13 16.89 18.92
N VAL A 161 16.15 17.52 18.27
CA VAL A 161 15.24 18.45 18.91
C VAL A 161 14.63 17.64 20.03
N ASP A 162 14.86 18.10 21.26
CA ASP A 162 14.16 17.69 22.46
C ASP A 162 12.68 18.06 22.28
N LEU A 163 12.01 17.30 21.42
CA LEU A 163 10.57 17.21 21.37
C LEU A 163 10.20 16.61 22.73
N PRO A 164 9.29 17.23 23.49
CA PRO A 164 8.83 16.61 24.72
C PRO A 164 8.34 15.22 24.34
N PRO A 165 8.90 14.16 24.95
CA PRO A 165 8.70 12.81 24.48
C PRO A 165 7.21 12.54 24.47
N LEU A 166 6.66 12.14 23.32
CA LEU A 166 5.52 11.25 23.36
C LEU A 166 6.08 9.95 23.90
N ALA A 167 6.21 9.88 25.22
CA ALA A 167 6.92 8.86 25.99
C ALA A 167 6.25 7.49 25.83
N ARG A 168 6.45 6.86 24.67
CA ARG A 168 6.07 5.48 24.42
C ARG A 168 7.31 4.74 23.99
N SER A 169 7.85 3.97 24.93
CA SER A 169 8.88 2.99 24.64
C SER A 169 8.38 1.99 23.59
N GLU A 170 9.29 1.21 23.04
CA GLU A 170 8.93 0.07 22.20
C GLU A 170 7.98 -0.88 22.93
N ALA A 171 8.22 -1.11 24.22
CA ALA A 171 7.35 -1.90 25.08
C ALA A 171 5.93 -1.31 25.18
N ASP A 172 5.79 0.02 25.24
CA ASP A 172 4.48 0.68 25.22
C ASP A 172 3.80 0.56 23.84
N THR A 173 4.58 0.63 22.76
CA THR A 173 4.08 0.46 21.38
C THR A 173 3.56 -0.97 21.16
N ARG A 174 4.31 -1.96 21.65
CA ARG A 174 3.94 -3.38 21.68
C ARG A 174 2.63 -3.59 22.43
N ARG A 175 2.60 -3.18 23.71
CA ARG A 175 1.45 -3.36 24.61
C ARG A 175 0.18 -2.63 24.14
N ASP A 176 0.30 -1.37 23.71
CA ASP A 176 -0.87 -0.52 23.46
C ASP A 176 -1.41 -0.64 22.03
N ILE A 177 -0.62 -1.17 21.08
CA ILE A 177 -0.97 -1.17 19.65
C ILE A 177 -0.79 -2.54 19.00
N ILE A 178 0.41 -3.12 19.07
CA ILE A 178 0.72 -4.37 18.34
C ILE A 178 0.00 -5.57 18.96
N ASP A 179 0.05 -5.73 20.28
CA ASP A 179 -0.58 -6.83 21.00
C ASP A 179 -2.11 -6.85 20.77
N PRO A 180 -2.85 -5.72 20.86
CA PRO A 180 -4.26 -5.69 20.48
C PRO A 180 -4.52 -6.10 19.02
N MET A 181 -3.68 -5.68 18.07
CA MET A 181 -3.84 -6.05 16.66
C MET A 181 -3.60 -7.55 16.41
N LEU A 182 -2.64 -8.14 17.12
CA LEU A 182 -2.38 -9.58 17.10
C LEU A 182 -3.53 -10.35 17.76
N ALA A 183 -4.05 -9.86 18.88
CA ALA A 183 -5.20 -10.44 19.57
C ALA A 183 -6.48 -10.41 18.71
N ASP A 184 -6.74 -9.31 18.01
CA ASP A 184 -7.85 -9.20 17.05
C ASP A 184 -7.74 -10.23 15.90
N ALA A 185 -6.51 -10.60 15.52
CA ALA A 185 -6.24 -11.67 14.55
C ALA A 185 -6.26 -13.09 15.16
N GLY A 186 -6.50 -13.21 16.46
CA GLY A 186 -6.60 -14.46 17.20
C GLY A 186 -5.28 -14.99 17.78
N PHE A 187 -4.21 -14.18 17.79
CA PHE A 187 -2.91 -14.56 18.36
C PHE A 187 -2.78 -14.09 19.81
N SER A 188 -2.34 -14.97 20.70
CA SER A 188 -2.10 -14.63 22.11
C SER A 188 -1.08 -15.57 22.76
N VAL A 189 -0.30 -15.02 23.69
CA VAL A 189 0.66 -15.81 24.47
C VAL A 189 -0.05 -16.84 25.34
N ALA A 190 -1.17 -16.45 25.97
CA ALA A 190 -1.98 -17.35 26.79
C ALA A 190 -2.60 -18.50 25.99
N GLY A 191 -2.94 -18.26 24.72
CA GLY A 191 -3.42 -19.28 23.79
C GLY A 191 -2.32 -20.18 23.23
N GLY A 192 -1.04 -19.92 23.53
CA GLY A 192 0.10 -20.72 23.08
C GLY A 192 0.42 -20.58 21.59
N ASN A 193 -0.28 -19.71 20.85
CA ASN A 193 -0.08 -19.51 19.41
C ASN A 193 0.74 -18.23 19.07
N LEU A 194 1.32 -17.59 20.09
CA LEU A 194 2.20 -16.45 19.95
C LEU A 194 3.33 -16.56 20.99
N THR A 195 4.59 -16.45 20.57
CA THR A 195 5.74 -16.31 21.47
C THR A 195 6.34 -14.93 21.31
N VAL A 196 6.62 -14.28 22.44
CA VAL A 196 7.30 -12.98 22.51
C VAL A 196 8.76 -13.23 22.85
N GLU A 197 9.68 -12.47 22.24
CA GLU A 197 11.14 -12.61 22.43
C GLU A 197 11.61 -14.06 22.21
N TYR A 198 11.27 -14.62 21.04
CA TYR A 198 11.65 -15.98 20.71
C TYR A 198 13.16 -16.05 20.40
N PRO A 199 13.93 -16.89 21.12
CA PRO A 199 15.36 -17.03 20.86
C PRO A 199 15.60 -17.82 19.58
N ILE A 200 16.39 -17.24 18.68
CA ILE A 200 16.88 -17.91 17.48
C ILE A 200 18.38 -17.61 17.35
N GLU A 201 19.19 -18.67 17.38
CA GLU A 201 20.65 -18.51 17.40
C GLU A 201 21.07 -17.61 18.58
N ASP A 202 21.80 -16.50 18.33
CA ASP A 202 22.22 -15.52 19.34
C ASP A 202 21.33 -14.25 19.37
N LEU A 203 20.15 -14.31 18.74
CA LEU A 203 19.23 -13.18 18.58
C LEU A 203 17.83 -13.50 19.11
N TYR A 204 17.02 -12.47 19.28
CA TYR A 204 15.62 -12.57 19.73
C TYR A 204 14.70 -11.97 18.67
N ILE A 205 13.70 -12.75 18.26
CA ILE A 205 12.61 -12.29 17.40
C ILE A 205 11.51 -11.75 18.30
N ASP A 206 11.04 -10.53 18.05
CA ASP A 206 10.04 -9.88 18.91
C ASP A 206 8.77 -10.70 19.08
N TYR A 207 8.24 -11.21 17.97
CA TYR A 207 7.09 -12.10 17.97
C TYR A 207 7.23 -13.21 16.93
N VAL A 208 6.87 -14.42 17.32
CA VAL A 208 6.63 -15.55 16.42
C VAL A 208 5.21 -16.03 16.61
N ALA A 209 4.42 -15.95 15.54
CA ALA A 209 3.08 -16.51 15.46
C ALA A 209 3.14 -17.97 15.01
N TRP A 210 2.44 -18.85 15.71
CA TRP A 210 2.49 -20.29 15.51
C TRP A 210 1.20 -20.84 14.90
N GLY A 211 1.36 -21.83 14.03
CA GLY A 211 0.26 -22.62 13.50
C GLY A 211 -0.20 -23.68 14.49
N THR A 212 -1.37 -24.24 14.22
CA THR A 212 -1.91 -25.36 15.02
C THR A 212 -1.05 -26.62 14.93
N ASP A 213 -0.23 -26.71 13.90
CA ASP A 213 0.77 -27.74 13.64
C ASP A 213 2.10 -27.54 14.39
N GLY A 214 2.22 -26.49 15.20
CA GLY A 214 3.44 -26.15 15.93
C GLY A 214 4.55 -25.56 15.04
N GLN A 215 4.25 -25.23 13.79
CA GLN A 215 5.19 -24.65 12.85
C GLN A 215 5.08 -23.10 12.87
N PRO A 216 6.15 -22.35 12.53
CA PRO A 216 6.12 -20.89 12.54
C PRO A 216 5.32 -20.35 11.34
N LEU A 217 4.27 -19.55 11.58
CA LEU A 217 3.45 -18.95 10.53
C LEU A 217 3.98 -17.59 10.10
N ALA A 218 4.34 -16.76 11.07
CA ALA A 218 4.81 -15.42 10.81
C ALA A 218 5.80 -14.96 11.88
N ILE A 219 6.72 -14.11 11.47
CA ILE A 219 7.48 -13.25 12.39
C ILE A 219 6.89 -11.84 12.34
N ILE A 220 6.91 -11.14 13.47
CA ILE A 220 6.57 -9.72 13.54
C ILE A 220 7.71 -9.00 14.23
N GLU A 221 8.44 -8.19 13.49
CA GLU A 221 9.50 -7.32 14.00
C GLU A 221 8.91 -5.96 14.39
N ALA A 222 9.02 -5.58 15.66
CA ALA A 222 8.56 -4.30 16.17
C ALA A 222 9.71 -3.29 16.17
N LYS A 223 9.39 -2.03 15.90
CA LYS A 223 10.31 -0.90 16.09
C LYS A 223 9.64 0.18 16.93
N LYS A 224 10.45 1.03 17.56
CA LYS A 224 9.97 2.25 18.22
C LYS A 224 9.15 3.08 17.23
N THR A 225 8.06 3.68 17.72
CA THR A 225 7.12 4.49 16.93
C THR A 225 7.82 5.59 16.10
N GLU A 226 8.96 6.10 16.57
CA GLU A 226 9.70 7.23 15.99
C GLU A 226 10.71 6.86 14.90
N ARG A 227 11.02 5.58 14.67
CA ARG A 227 12.03 5.15 13.68
C ARG A 227 11.42 4.83 12.31
N SER A 228 12.25 4.98 11.27
CA SER A 228 11.91 4.54 9.91
C SER A 228 11.67 3.03 9.87
N ILE A 229 10.54 2.62 9.31
CA ILE A 229 10.09 1.22 9.26
C ILE A 229 10.99 0.37 8.33
N ASN A 230 11.69 0.99 7.39
CA ASN A 230 12.49 0.28 6.39
C ASN A 230 13.73 -0.40 6.98
N ASP A 231 14.23 0.08 8.13
CA ASP A 231 15.40 -0.50 8.81
C ASP A 231 15.14 -1.93 9.33
N GLY A 232 13.87 -2.28 9.60
CA GLY A 232 13.50 -3.61 10.09
C GLY A 232 13.44 -4.70 9.02
N ARG A 233 13.51 -4.36 7.73
CA ARG A 233 13.32 -5.33 6.64
C ARG A 233 14.42 -6.39 6.59
N VAL A 234 15.69 -5.97 6.66
CA VAL A 234 16.85 -6.88 6.56
C VAL A 234 16.86 -7.85 7.74
N GLN A 235 16.68 -7.31 8.95
CA GLN A 235 16.64 -8.11 10.18
C GLN A 235 15.51 -9.14 10.17
N ALA A 236 14.31 -8.74 9.71
CA ALA A 236 13.20 -9.66 9.60
C ALA A 236 13.44 -10.76 8.53
N GLU A 237 14.19 -10.46 7.47
CA GLU A 237 14.60 -11.47 6.49
C GLU A 237 15.51 -12.53 7.11
N ASP A 238 16.56 -12.11 7.82
CA ASP A 238 17.51 -13.02 8.49
C ASP A 238 16.79 -13.95 9.49
N TYR A 239 15.82 -13.40 10.22
CA TYR A 239 14.99 -14.17 11.17
C TYR A 239 14.10 -15.20 10.48
N ALA A 240 13.49 -14.84 9.36
CA ALA A 240 12.66 -15.77 8.60
C ALA A 240 13.52 -16.93 8.04
N GLU A 241 14.73 -16.65 7.56
CA GLU A 241 15.65 -17.69 7.11
C GLU A 241 16.12 -18.60 8.25
N ALA A 242 16.47 -18.04 9.40
CA ALA A 242 16.89 -18.82 10.56
C ALA A 242 15.77 -19.75 11.07
N LEU A 243 14.52 -19.26 11.14
CA LEU A 243 13.36 -20.11 11.44
C LEU A 243 13.11 -21.15 10.35
N GLY A 244 13.28 -20.78 9.08
CA GLY A 244 13.20 -21.71 7.96
C GLY A 244 14.17 -22.87 8.09
N ARG A 245 15.44 -22.60 8.46
CA ARG A 245 16.46 -23.63 8.73
C ARG A 245 16.09 -24.52 9.92
N LYS A 246 15.53 -23.93 10.99
CA LYS A 246 15.19 -24.67 12.22
C LYS A 246 13.95 -25.55 12.09
N PHE A 247 12.91 -25.06 11.40
CA PHE A 247 11.60 -25.72 11.36
C PHE A 247 11.26 -26.36 10.00
N GLY A 248 12.04 -26.07 8.96
CA GLY A 248 11.78 -26.54 7.59
C GLY A 248 10.66 -25.76 6.88
N ARG A 249 10.20 -24.65 7.47
CA ARG A 249 9.17 -23.77 6.92
C ARG A 249 9.57 -22.31 7.11
N VAL A 250 9.72 -21.58 6.00
CA VAL A 250 9.98 -20.14 6.05
C VAL A 250 8.68 -19.42 6.45
N PRO A 251 8.64 -18.65 7.54
CA PRO A 251 7.44 -17.92 7.96
C PRO A 251 7.14 -16.72 7.03
N LEU A 252 5.94 -16.17 7.16
CA LEU A 252 5.59 -14.85 6.61
C LEU A 252 6.30 -13.74 7.41
N VAL A 253 6.59 -12.62 6.77
CA VAL A 253 7.33 -11.52 7.40
C VAL A 253 6.44 -10.31 7.60
N PHE A 254 6.37 -9.84 8.85
CA PHE A 254 5.80 -8.54 9.18
C PHE A 254 6.82 -7.68 9.91
N TYR A 255 6.79 -6.39 9.64
CA TYR A 255 7.57 -5.41 10.37
C TYR A 255 6.73 -4.14 10.57
N THR A 256 6.78 -3.57 11.78
CA THR A 256 5.84 -2.54 12.18
C THR A 256 6.42 -1.57 13.22
N ASN A 257 5.90 -0.35 13.24
CA ASN A 257 6.08 0.61 14.32
C ASN A 257 4.76 0.84 15.11
N GLY A 258 3.80 -0.09 14.99
CA GLY A 258 2.44 0.00 15.53
C GLY A 258 1.45 0.73 14.63
N HIS A 259 1.86 1.79 13.93
CA HIS A 259 0.95 2.56 13.07
C HIS A 259 0.91 2.07 11.63
N ASP A 260 2.05 1.66 11.12
CA ASP A 260 2.17 1.05 9.80
C ASP A 260 2.61 -0.40 10.00
N VAL A 261 1.86 -1.33 9.39
CA VAL A 261 2.22 -2.73 9.34
C VAL A 261 2.60 -3.07 7.91
N ARG A 262 3.84 -3.50 7.72
CA ARG A 262 4.33 -3.98 6.41
C ARG A 262 4.32 -5.49 6.42
N PHE A 263 3.80 -6.06 5.34
CA PHE A 263 3.70 -7.48 5.10
C PHE A 263 4.52 -7.87 3.88
N TRP A 264 5.30 -8.93 4.00
CA TRP A 264 6.13 -9.46 2.94
C TRP A 264 6.07 -11.00 2.92
N ASP A 265 5.67 -11.54 1.77
CA ASP A 265 5.73 -12.97 1.47
C ASP A 265 6.79 -13.19 0.39
N ARG A 266 8.05 -13.27 0.83
CA ARG A 266 9.21 -13.40 -0.07
C ARG A 266 9.21 -14.75 -0.79
N ASP A 267 8.84 -15.81 -0.08
CA ASP A 267 8.74 -17.17 -0.60
C ASP A 267 7.38 -17.47 -1.24
N ALA A 268 6.71 -16.44 -1.79
CA ALA A 268 5.45 -16.65 -2.49
C ALA A 268 5.57 -17.65 -3.65
N GLU A 269 6.79 -17.93 -4.14
CA GLU A 269 7.10 -18.89 -5.21
C GLU A 269 6.23 -18.62 -6.44
N LEU A 270 6.32 -17.40 -6.97
CA LEU A 270 5.55 -17.03 -8.16
C LEU A 270 6.14 -17.72 -9.39
N PRO A 271 5.30 -18.21 -10.34
CA PRO A 271 5.76 -18.91 -11.54
C PRO A 271 6.76 -18.13 -12.40
N GLY A 272 6.73 -16.79 -12.35
CA GLY A 272 7.67 -15.93 -13.07
C GLY A 272 9.06 -15.81 -12.44
N GLY A 273 9.33 -16.48 -11.32
CA GLY A 273 10.60 -16.38 -10.59
C GLY A 273 10.75 -15.11 -9.73
N TYR A 274 9.68 -14.33 -9.59
CA TYR A 274 9.63 -13.13 -8.76
C TYR A 274 9.03 -13.43 -7.39
N CYS A 275 9.24 -12.52 -6.44
CA CYS A 275 8.51 -12.48 -5.17
C CYS A 275 7.60 -11.25 -5.12
N TYR A 276 6.63 -11.24 -4.20
CA TYR A 276 5.88 -10.01 -3.95
C TYR A 276 6.75 -9.01 -3.20
N GLU A 277 6.68 -7.75 -3.60
CA GLU A 277 7.23 -6.67 -2.79
C GLU A 277 6.48 -6.53 -1.46
N ALA A 278 7.18 -6.04 -0.44
CA ALA A 278 6.57 -5.69 0.82
C ALA A 278 5.48 -4.63 0.61
N ARG A 279 4.33 -4.81 1.26
CA ARG A 279 3.18 -3.90 1.13
C ARG A 279 2.62 -3.54 2.49
N GLN A 280 1.93 -2.42 2.56
CA GLN A 280 1.17 -2.08 3.76
C GLN A 280 -0.05 -2.98 3.89
N VAL A 281 -0.33 -3.38 5.13
CA VAL A 281 -1.57 -4.01 5.57
C VAL A 281 -2.13 -3.21 6.73
N GLU A 282 -3.45 -3.21 6.86
CA GLU A 282 -4.14 -2.52 7.96
C GLU A 282 -4.26 -3.41 9.21
N GLU A 283 -4.27 -4.73 9.02
CA GLU A 283 -4.56 -5.74 10.03
C GLU A 283 -3.71 -6.99 9.77
N TYR A 284 -3.37 -7.71 10.84
CA TYR A 284 -2.71 -9.02 10.71
C TYR A 284 -3.72 -10.05 10.20
N PRO A 285 -3.34 -10.91 9.23
CA PRO A 285 -4.17 -12.05 8.85
C PRO A 285 -4.37 -13.02 10.02
N THR A 286 -5.48 -13.75 10.05
CA THR A 286 -5.66 -14.83 11.03
C THR A 286 -4.71 -15.99 10.75
N ALA A 287 -4.48 -16.87 11.74
CA ALA A 287 -3.66 -18.07 11.57
C ALA A 287 -4.08 -18.90 10.34
N ALA A 288 -5.37 -19.15 10.15
CA ALA A 288 -5.90 -19.88 8.99
C ALA A 288 -5.61 -19.16 7.65
N ALA A 289 -5.64 -17.83 7.63
CA ALA A 289 -5.30 -17.06 6.43
C ALA A 289 -3.79 -17.11 6.13
N MET A 290 -2.94 -17.07 7.16
CA MET A 290 -1.49 -17.23 7.03
C MET A 290 -1.13 -18.65 6.55
N GLU A 291 -1.74 -19.68 7.12
CA GLU A 291 -1.62 -21.08 6.69
C GLU A 291 -2.00 -21.22 5.21
N GLU A 292 -3.11 -20.62 4.78
CA GLU A 292 -3.54 -20.64 3.39
C GLU A 292 -2.57 -19.93 2.45
N LEU A 293 -1.97 -18.80 2.86
CA LEU A 293 -0.94 -18.12 2.08
C LEU A 293 0.29 -19.01 1.87
N ILE A 294 0.79 -19.62 2.95
CA ILE A 294 1.93 -20.54 2.90
C ILE A 294 1.60 -21.78 2.08
N ARG A 295 0.42 -22.38 2.27
CA ARG A 295 -0.03 -23.58 1.55
C ARG A 295 -0.10 -23.36 0.04
N ARG A 296 -0.27 -22.12 -0.43
CA ARG A 296 -0.33 -21.75 -1.86
C ARG A 296 1.03 -21.57 -2.52
N ARG A 297 2.12 -21.44 -1.76
CA ARG A 297 3.48 -21.37 -2.31
C ARG A 297 3.72 -22.59 -3.20
N GLY A 298 4.25 -22.35 -4.40
CA GLY A 298 4.53 -23.37 -5.40
C GLY A 298 3.32 -24.03 -6.09
N LYS A 299 2.08 -23.65 -5.73
CA LYS A 299 0.86 -24.27 -6.31
C LYS A 299 0.18 -23.45 -7.39
N ARG A 300 0.64 -22.22 -7.64
CA ARG A 300 0.08 -21.36 -8.69
C ARG A 300 0.56 -21.83 -10.05
N GLN A 301 -0.35 -21.92 -11.01
CA GLN A 301 0.03 -22.22 -12.39
C GLN A 301 0.51 -20.95 -13.11
N PRO A 302 1.43 -21.04 -14.08
CA PRO A 302 1.83 -19.91 -14.91
C PRO A 302 0.62 -19.32 -15.67
N LEU A 303 0.42 -18.00 -15.59
CA LEU A 303 -0.73 -17.34 -16.22
C LEU A 303 -0.54 -17.19 -17.74
N GLU A 304 0.71 -17.15 -18.19
CA GLU A 304 1.11 -17.05 -19.59
C GLU A 304 0.62 -18.24 -20.41
N THR A 305 0.66 -19.43 -19.81
CA THR A 305 0.25 -20.69 -20.45
C THR A 305 -1.18 -21.10 -20.12
N THR A 306 -1.86 -20.37 -19.23
CA THR A 306 -3.26 -20.65 -18.90
C THR A 306 -4.16 -20.31 -20.10
N GLU A 307 -5.11 -21.19 -20.42
CA GLU A 307 -6.10 -20.96 -21.47
C GLU A 307 -6.98 -19.74 -21.14
N ILE A 308 -7.20 -18.88 -22.14
CA ILE A 308 -8.15 -17.79 -22.04
C ILE A 308 -9.50 -18.30 -22.55
N SER A 309 -10.53 -18.15 -21.72
CA SER A 309 -11.89 -18.51 -22.12
C SER A 309 -12.39 -17.67 -23.30
N ASP A 310 -13.14 -18.35 -24.17
CA ASP A 310 -13.94 -17.81 -25.27
C ASP A 310 -14.93 -16.69 -24.88
N ILE A 311 -15.21 -16.50 -23.59
CA ILE A 311 -15.89 -15.29 -23.06
C ILE A 311 -15.20 -14.02 -23.58
N ALA A 312 -13.87 -14.03 -23.67
CA ALA A 312 -13.04 -12.96 -24.23
C ALA A 312 -12.50 -13.33 -25.64
N ALA A 313 -13.40 -13.64 -26.59
CA ALA A 313 -13.04 -14.11 -27.93
C ALA A 313 -12.32 -13.10 -28.84
N ARG A 314 -12.34 -11.78 -28.53
CA ARG A 314 -11.76 -10.78 -29.44
C ARG A 314 -10.25 -10.66 -29.23
N PRO A 315 -9.43 -10.53 -30.29
CA PRO A 315 -7.97 -10.49 -30.17
C PRO A 315 -7.45 -9.43 -29.17
N TYR A 316 -8.01 -8.23 -29.17
CA TYR A 316 -7.60 -7.18 -28.21
C TYR A 316 -7.94 -7.53 -26.76
N GLN A 317 -9.03 -8.28 -26.52
CA GLN A 317 -9.40 -8.74 -25.18
C GLN A 317 -8.40 -9.77 -24.69
N GLN A 318 -7.99 -10.69 -25.56
CA GLN A 318 -6.95 -11.67 -25.25
C GLN A 318 -5.60 -10.99 -24.98
N GLN A 319 -5.21 -10.01 -25.80
CA GLN A 319 -3.99 -9.22 -25.58
C GLN A 319 -4.00 -8.50 -24.23
N MET A 320 -5.12 -7.88 -23.85
CA MET A 320 -5.27 -7.25 -22.53
C MET A 320 -5.12 -8.26 -21.38
N LEU A 321 -5.71 -9.46 -21.51
CA LEU A 321 -5.59 -10.52 -20.50
C LEU A 321 -4.16 -11.05 -20.39
N ARG A 322 -3.45 -11.20 -21.51
CA ARG A 322 -2.02 -11.58 -21.52
C ARG A 322 -1.14 -10.51 -20.85
N ALA A 323 -1.38 -9.23 -21.13
CA ALA A 323 -0.65 -8.14 -20.46
C ALA A 323 -0.86 -8.12 -18.94
N VAL A 324 -2.08 -8.42 -18.46
CA VAL A 324 -2.33 -8.57 -17.01
C VAL A 324 -1.61 -9.80 -16.44
N SER A 325 -1.61 -10.90 -17.18
CA SER A 325 -0.95 -12.15 -16.80
C SER A 325 0.55 -11.95 -16.59
N GLU A 326 1.24 -11.38 -17.58
CA GLU A 326 2.67 -11.06 -17.53
C GLU A 326 2.98 -10.13 -16.34
N ARG A 327 2.16 -9.10 -16.14
CA ARG A 327 2.31 -8.16 -15.02
C ARG A 327 2.20 -8.86 -13.66
N PHE A 328 1.27 -9.79 -13.51
CA PHE A 328 1.10 -10.52 -12.25
C PHE A 328 2.19 -11.56 -12.02
N ALA A 329 2.65 -12.23 -13.08
CA ALA A 329 3.79 -13.12 -13.03
C ALA A 329 5.10 -12.41 -12.64
N ALA A 330 5.25 -11.14 -13.05
CA ALA A 330 6.32 -10.24 -12.64
C ALA A 330 6.23 -9.76 -11.16
N GLY A 331 5.34 -10.33 -10.35
CA GLY A 331 5.20 -9.99 -8.93
C GLY A 331 4.34 -8.77 -8.63
N HIS A 332 3.78 -8.10 -9.65
CA HIS A 332 2.87 -6.99 -9.40
C HIS A 332 1.48 -7.48 -8.99
N ARG A 333 0.84 -6.74 -8.08
CA ARG A 333 -0.48 -7.09 -7.52
C ARG A 333 -1.63 -6.26 -8.07
N ARG A 334 -1.33 -5.27 -8.91
CA ARG A 334 -2.28 -4.28 -9.42
C ARG A 334 -2.06 -4.10 -10.92
N ALA A 335 -3.16 -4.02 -11.66
CA ALA A 335 -3.16 -3.69 -13.08
C ALA A 335 -4.30 -2.69 -13.36
N LEU A 336 -4.12 -1.86 -14.39
CA LEU A 336 -5.14 -0.94 -14.89
C LEU A 336 -5.35 -1.24 -16.37
N LEU A 337 -6.60 -1.49 -16.76
CA LEU A 337 -7.00 -1.68 -18.15
C LEU A 337 -7.87 -0.51 -18.58
N VAL A 338 -7.44 0.19 -19.63
CA VAL A 338 -8.21 1.29 -20.23
C VAL A 338 -8.94 0.75 -21.45
N MET A 339 -10.27 0.86 -21.44
CA MET A 339 -11.15 0.29 -22.45
C MET A 339 -12.28 1.25 -22.78
N ALA A 340 -12.51 1.51 -24.07
CA ALA A 340 -13.66 2.30 -24.51
C ALA A 340 -14.99 1.63 -24.11
N THR A 341 -16.05 2.43 -23.97
CA THR A 341 -17.41 1.92 -23.71
C THR A 341 -17.86 0.99 -24.86
N GLY A 342 -18.66 -0.04 -24.55
CA GLY A 342 -19.09 -1.04 -25.54
C GLY A 342 -18.05 -2.08 -25.99
N THR A 343 -16.77 -1.96 -25.60
CA THR A 343 -15.71 -2.90 -26.02
C THR A 343 -15.63 -4.19 -25.19
N GLY A 344 -16.56 -4.39 -24.24
CA GLY A 344 -16.67 -5.64 -23.48
C GLY A 344 -15.83 -5.71 -22.21
N LYS A 345 -15.74 -4.61 -21.43
CA LYS A 345 -15.10 -4.58 -20.09
C LYS A 345 -15.53 -5.74 -19.19
N THR A 346 -16.83 -6.03 -19.17
CA THR A 346 -17.41 -7.13 -18.38
C THR A 346 -16.88 -8.50 -18.84
N ARG A 347 -16.77 -8.72 -20.15
CA ARG A 347 -16.24 -9.98 -20.71
C ARG A 347 -14.77 -10.19 -20.35
N VAL A 348 -13.95 -9.14 -20.46
CA VAL A 348 -12.54 -9.17 -20.03
C VAL A 348 -12.44 -9.46 -18.54
N SER A 349 -13.25 -8.79 -17.71
CA SER A 349 -13.21 -8.97 -16.25
C SER A 349 -13.59 -10.41 -15.85
N ILE A 350 -14.65 -10.98 -16.43
CA ILE A 350 -15.09 -12.35 -16.13
C ILE A 350 -14.03 -13.36 -16.59
N SER A 351 -13.47 -13.18 -17.80
CA SER A 351 -12.44 -14.08 -18.32
C SER A 351 -11.16 -14.03 -17.48
N LEU A 352 -10.75 -12.83 -17.03
CA LEU A 352 -9.63 -12.65 -16.10
C LEU A 352 -9.86 -13.40 -14.78
N VAL A 353 -11.06 -13.26 -14.20
CA VAL A 353 -11.41 -13.94 -12.94
C VAL A 353 -11.36 -15.45 -13.10
N LYS A 354 -11.98 -15.99 -14.17
CA LYS A 354 -11.96 -17.42 -14.46
C LYS A 354 -10.52 -17.94 -14.57
N MET A 355 -9.68 -17.27 -15.36
CA MET A 355 -8.28 -17.61 -15.55
C MET A 355 -7.49 -17.60 -14.23
N LEU A 356 -7.64 -16.55 -13.41
CA LEU A 356 -6.94 -16.44 -12.12
C LEU A 356 -7.41 -17.51 -11.10
N MET A 357 -8.68 -17.89 -11.13
CA MET A 357 -9.21 -18.94 -10.25
C MET A 357 -8.73 -20.33 -10.68
N GLU A 358 -8.77 -20.63 -11.98
CA GLU A 358 -8.31 -21.91 -12.55
C GLU A 358 -6.79 -22.10 -12.35
N ALA A 359 -6.01 -21.04 -12.50
CA ALA A 359 -4.58 -21.05 -12.23
C ALA A 359 -4.21 -21.02 -10.73
N GLY A 360 -5.20 -20.97 -9.82
CA GLY A 360 -4.98 -21.00 -8.37
C GLY A 360 -4.42 -19.70 -7.77
N TRP A 361 -4.49 -18.57 -8.49
CA TRP A 361 -3.99 -17.27 -8.02
C TRP A 361 -4.97 -16.60 -7.06
N VAL A 362 -6.28 -16.75 -7.29
CA VAL A 362 -7.34 -16.16 -6.46
C VAL A 362 -8.38 -17.21 -6.09
N ARG A 363 -9.03 -17.01 -4.94
CA ARG A 363 -10.11 -17.89 -4.45
C ARG A 363 -11.43 -17.13 -4.35
N ASN A 364 -11.38 -15.93 -3.78
CA ASN A 364 -12.54 -15.05 -3.60
C ASN A 364 -12.31 -13.80 -4.43
N VAL A 365 -13.37 -13.34 -5.10
CA VAL A 365 -13.32 -12.16 -5.96
C VAL A 365 -14.46 -11.23 -5.57
N LEU A 366 -14.12 -9.97 -5.28
CA LEU A 366 -15.06 -8.89 -5.11
C LEU A 366 -15.12 -8.08 -6.41
N PHE A 367 -16.25 -8.12 -7.10
CA PHE A 367 -16.50 -7.32 -8.28
C PHE A 367 -17.32 -6.09 -7.90
N LEU A 368 -16.74 -4.90 -8.05
CA LEU A 368 -17.37 -3.62 -7.76
C LEU A 368 -17.80 -2.95 -9.06
N ALA A 369 -19.07 -2.61 -9.15
CA ALA A 369 -19.64 -1.81 -10.24
C ALA A 369 -20.58 -0.77 -9.65
N ASP A 370 -20.62 0.40 -10.27
CA ASP A 370 -21.62 1.41 -9.95
C ASP A 370 -22.99 1.00 -10.51
N ARG A 371 -24.08 1.48 -9.88
CA ARG A 371 -25.45 1.11 -10.24
C ARG A 371 -26.01 1.90 -11.41
#